data_AF-A0A1G5M556-F1
#
_entry.id   AF-A0A1G5M556-F1
#
_cell.length_a   1.000
_cell.length_b   1.000
_cell.length_c   1.000
_cell.angle_alpha   90.00
_cell.angle_beta   90.00
_cell.angle_gamma   90.00
#
_symmetry.space_group_name_H-M   'P 1'
#
loop_
_entity.id
_entity.type
_entity.pdbx_description
1 polymer ?
#
loop_
_entity_poly.entity_id
_entity_poly.type
_entity_poly.pdbx_seq_one_letter_code
_entity_poly.pdbx_strand_id
1 'polypeptide(L)'
;MARSVKDVAELKARMAHALSSDNVSVPQREFLESQKARLDQRGTHTMLTDDQLARIERIIDEAGAELSSSGANPSDADDAESTPPTNQG
;
A
#
# COMPACT_ATOMS: atom_id res chain seq x y z
N MET A 1 -9.59 -7.05 12.41
CA MET A 1 -9.14 -5.91 13.25
C MET A 1 -9.73 -4.64 12.65
N ALA A 2 -10.41 -3.80 13.42
CA ALA A 2 -10.92 -2.53 12.88
C ALA A 2 -9.75 -1.56 12.71
N ARG A 3 -9.50 -1.12 11.47
CA ARG A 3 -8.51 -0.06 11.19
C ARG A 3 -8.94 1.23 11.88
N SER A 4 -7.99 1.98 12.45
CA SER A 4 -8.31 3.23 13.12
C SER A 4 -8.73 4.28 12.10
N VAL A 5 -9.51 5.27 12.52
CA VAL A 5 -9.93 6.42 11.69
C VAL A 5 -8.74 7.08 10.98
N LYS A 6 -7.57 7.09 11.64
CA LYS A 6 -6.31 7.59 11.10
C LYS A 6 -5.83 6.81 9.86
N ASP A 7 -5.92 5.47 9.87
CA ASP A 7 -5.54 4.63 8.73
C ASP A 7 -6.43 4.88 7.52
N VAL A 8 -7.73 5.14 7.74
CA VAL A 8 -8.68 5.45 6.67
C VAL A 8 -8.38 6.80 6.02
N ALA A 9 -8.08 7.82 6.82
CA ALA A 9 -7.73 9.14 6.32
C ALA A 9 -6.42 9.13 5.51
N GLU A 10 -5.40 8.43 6.01
CA GLU A 10 -4.13 8.28 5.30
C GLU A 10 -4.30 7.50 3.99
N LEU A 11 -5.06 6.40 4.01
CA LEU A 11 -5.37 5.64 2.80
C LEU A 11 -6.11 6.51 1.77
N LYS A 12 -7.09 7.32 2.19
CA LYS A 12 -7.78 8.26 1.29
C LYS A 12 -6.82 9.27 0.65
N ALA A 13 -5.86 9.79 1.40
CA ALA A 13 -4.85 10.72 0.89
C ALA A 13 -3.94 10.04 -0.14
N ARG A 14 -3.50 8.80 0.12
CA ARG A 14 -2.69 8.01 -0.82
C ARG A 14 -3.46 7.69 -2.10
N MET A 15 -4.74 7.31 -2.00
CA MET A 15 -5.59 7.11 -3.18
C MET A 15 -5.71 8.38 -4.02
N ALA A 16 -5.91 9.55 -3.40
CA ALA A 16 -6.00 10.83 -4.12
C ALA A 16 -4.70 11.17 -4.85
N HIS A 17 -3.54 10.88 -4.25
CA HIS A 17 -2.24 11.05 -4.90
C HIS A 17 -2.09 10.13 -6.11
N ALA A 18 -2.43 8.85 -5.96
CA ALA A 18 -2.40 7.89 -7.08
C ALA A 18 -3.35 8.29 -8.21
N LEU A 19 -4.57 8.77 -7.89
CA LEU A 19 -5.53 9.26 -8.90
C LEU A 19 -4.97 10.43 -9.73
N SER A 20 -4.08 11.24 -9.16
CA SER A 20 -3.41 12.34 -9.86
C SER A 20 -2.19 11.91 -10.69
N SER A 21 -1.76 10.65 -10.59
CA SER A 21 -0.65 10.11 -11.37
C SER A 21 -1.12 9.68 -12.76
N ASP A 22 -0.30 9.96 -13.78
CA ASP A 22 -0.52 9.53 -15.17
C ASP A 22 -0.21 8.03 -15.38
N ASN A 23 0.47 7.39 -14.43
CA ASN A 23 0.80 5.97 -14.49
C ASN A 23 -0.39 5.06 -14.13
N VAL A 24 -1.51 5.63 -13.67
CA VAL A 24 -2.71 4.88 -13.29
C VAL A 24 -3.63 4.75 -14.50
N SER A 25 -3.91 3.51 -14.88
CA SER A 25 -4.84 3.19 -15.96
C SER A 25 -6.27 3.60 -15.58
N VAL A 26 -7.11 3.93 -16.58
CA VAL A 26 -8.54 4.24 -16.41
C VAL A 26 -9.27 3.27 -15.46
N PRO A 27 -9.18 1.93 -15.63
CA PRO A 27 -9.85 0.99 -14.71
C PRO A 27 -9.31 1.03 -13.27
N GLN A 28 -8.03 1.35 -13.07
CA GLN A 28 -7.46 1.51 -11.74
C GLN A 28 -7.97 2.81 -11.10
N ARG A 29 -8.10 3.88 -11.89
CA ARG A 29 -8.65 5.16 -11.46
C ARG A 29 -10.10 5.03 -11.00
N GLU A 30 -10.95 4.38 -11.81
CA GLU A 30 -12.35 4.09 -11.46
C GLU A 30 -12.47 3.23 -10.19
N PHE A 31 -11.59 2.24 -10.04
CA PHE A 31 -11.56 1.40 -8.84
C PHE A 31 -11.21 2.22 -7.58
N LEU A 32 -10.17 3.05 -7.64
CA LEU A 32 -9.76 3.93 -6.54
C LEU A 32 -10.86 4.93 -6.17
N GLU A 33 -11.51 5.56 -7.15
CA GLU A 33 -12.63 6.47 -6.91
C GLU A 33 -13.82 5.76 -6.26
N SER A 34 -14.15 4.55 -6.71
CA SER A 34 -15.22 3.74 -6.11
C SER A 34 -14.93 3.41 -4.65
N GLN A 35 -13.70 3.01 -4.31
CA GLN A 35 -13.32 2.73 -2.93
C GLN A 35 -13.28 4.01 -2.08
N LYS A 36 -12.75 5.12 -2.61
CA LYS A 36 -12.74 6.42 -1.92
C LYS A 36 -14.16 6.90 -1.62
N ALA A 37 -15.09 6.78 -2.58
CA ALA A 37 -16.49 7.14 -2.38
C ALA A 37 -17.17 6.26 -1.31
N ARG A 38 -16.89 4.95 -1.30
CA ARG A 38 -17.38 4.03 -0.27
C ARG A 38 -16.88 4.39 1.13
N LEU A 39 -15.60 4.76 1.25
CA LEU A 39 -15.02 5.22 2.51
C LEU A 39 -15.62 6.56 2.98
N ASP A 40 -15.99 7.44 2.05
CA ASP A 40 -16.58 8.74 2.33
C ASP A 40 -18.04 8.62 2.80
N GLN A 41 -18.85 7.82 2.11
CA GLN A 41 -20.28 7.67 2.37
C GLN A 41 -20.61 6.97 3.69
N ARG A 42 -19.74 6.08 4.17
CA ARG A 42 -20.07 5.17 5.28
C ARG A 42 -19.39 5.50 6.59
N GLY A 43 -18.65 6.61 6.68
CA GLY A 43 -18.07 7.09 7.93
C GLY A 43 -17.28 6.03 8.70
N THR A 44 -15.99 5.87 8.37
CA THR A 44 -14.97 5.13 9.16
C THR A 44 -15.21 3.64 9.44
N HIS A 45 -16.40 3.09 9.21
CA HIS A 45 -16.75 1.70 9.51
C HIS A 45 -16.78 0.79 8.27
N THR A 46 -16.44 1.31 7.09
CA THR A 46 -16.30 0.45 5.91
C THR A 46 -14.98 -0.29 5.98
N MET A 47 -15.06 -1.57 6.29
CA MET A 47 -13.97 -2.52 6.13
C MET A 47 -13.78 -2.76 4.62
N LEU A 48 -12.75 -2.17 4.05
CA LEU A 48 -12.14 -2.74 2.85
C LEU A 48 -11.67 -4.16 3.21
N THR A 49 -11.95 -5.13 2.36
CA THR A 49 -11.38 -6.47 2.53
C THR A 49 -9.87 -6.41 2.32
N ASP A 50 -9.11 -7.35 2.89
CA ASP A 50 -7.66 -7.42 2.68
C ASP A 50 -7.28 -7.48 1.19
N ASP A 51 -8.05 -8.19 0.36
CA ASP A 51 -7.87 -8.19 -1.10
C ASP A 51 -8.06 -6.80 -1.73
N GLN A 52 -9.08 -6.05 -1.30
CA GLN A 52 -9.33 -4.71 -1.82
C GLN A 52 -8.21 -3.77 -1.41
N LEU A 53 -7.73 -3.89 -0.18
CA LEU A 53 -6.63 -3.12 0.35
C LEU A 53 -5.32 -3.41 -0.39
N ALA A 54 -4.94 -4.68 -0.53
CA ALA A 54 -3.74 -5.07 -1.25
C ALA A 54 -3.76 -4.57 -2.70
N ARG A 55 -4.94 -4.59 -3.33
CA ARG A 55 -5.12 -4.02 -4.67
C ARG A 55 -4.96 -2.49 -4.69
N ILE A 56 -5.51 -1.77 -3.71
CA ILE A 56 -5.33 -0.32 -3.61
C ILE A 56 -3.84 0.02 -3.42
N GLU A 57 -3.16 -0.69 -2.52
CA GLU A 57 -1.73 -0.49 -2.23
C GLU A 57 -0.88 -0.75 -3.47
N ARG A 58 -1.16 -1.82 -4.22
CA ARG A 58 -0.49 -2.08 -5.50
C ARG A 58 -0.67 -0.95 -6.50
N ILE A 59 -1.88 -0.42 -6.66
CA ILE A 59 -2.14 0.69 -7.59
C ILE A 59 -1.39 1.96 -7.15
N ILE A 60 -1.31 2.22 -5.84
CA ILE A 60 -0.56 3.35 -5.29
C ILE A 60 0.94 3.21 -5.56
N ASP A 61 1.47 2.00 -5.40
CA ASP A 61 2.86 1.65 -5.71
C ASP A 61 3.16 1.83 -7.21
N GLU A 62 2.31 1.28 -8.08
CA GLU A 62 2.37 1.45 -9.54
C GLU A 62 2.26 2.93 -9.97
N ALA A 63 1.52 3.74 -9.21
CA ALA A 63 1.41 5.18 -9.44
C ALA A 63 2.70 5.96 -9.11
N GLY A 64 3.71 5.31 -8.52
CA GLY A 64 4.92 5.93 -8.01
C GLY A 64 4.67 6.75 -6.73
N ALA A 65 3.56 6.51 -6.05
CA ALA A 65 3.21 7.20 -4.83
C ALA A 65 3.88 6.51 -3.64
N GLU A 66 5.20 6.64 -3.56
CA GLU A 66 6.05 6.29 -2.42
C GLU A 66 5.74 7.21 -1.22
N LEU A 67 4.49 7.22 -0.76
CA LEU A 67 4.14 7.80 0.54
C LEU A 67 4.58 6.77 1.57
N SER A 68 5.84 6.90 2.00
CA SER A 68 6.56 6.08 2.97
C SER A 68 5.61 5.36 3.94
N SER A 69 5.19 4.15 3.56
CA SER A 69 4.44 3.26 4.44
C SER A 69 5.47 2.62 5.36
N SER A 70 5.91 3.40 6.35
CA SER A 70 6.60 2.88 7.51
C SER A 70 5.71 1.82 8.15
N GLY A 71 5.97 0.53 7.92
CA GLY A 71 5.18 -0.52 8.57
C GLY A 71 5.21 -1.95 8.05
N ALA A 72 5.84 -2.28 6.92
CA ALA A 72 6.05 -3.68 6.54
C ALA A 72 7.52 -3.88 6.20
N ASN A 73 8.27 -4.24 7.24
CA ASN A 73 9.59 -4.84 7.14
C ASN A 73 9.48 -5.99 6.13
N PRO A 74 10.25 -6.04 5.03
CA PRO A 74 10.37 -7.26 4.28
C PRO A 74 10.96 -8.26 5.25
N SER A 75 10.17 -9.25 5.65
CA SER A 75 10.72 -10.55 6.02
C SER A 75 11.42 -11.10 4.78
N ASP A 76 12.57 -10.53 4.46
CA ASP A 76 13.61 -11.19 3.68
C ASP A 76 14.39 -12.03 4.70
N ALA A 77 13.77 -13.15 5.02
CA ALA A 77 14.43 -14.28 5.61
C ALA A 77 14.89 -15.16 4.44
N ASP A 78 16.07 -14.90 3.90
CA ASP A 78 16.90 -15.86 3.16
C ASP A 78 18.35 -15.37 3.29
N ASP A 79 19.13 -15.99 4.17
CA ASP A 79 20.08 -17.05 3.78
C ASP A 79 21.28 -16.51 2.98
N ALA A 80 22.38 -16.26 3.70
CA ALA A 80 23.73 -16.67 3.32
C ALA A 80 24.75 -16.05 4.31
N GLU A 81 24.88 -16.64 5.50
CA GLU A 81 26.15 -16.59 6.22
C GLU A 81 27.14 -17.51 5.47
N SER A 82 27.60 -17.07 4.29
CA SER A 82 28.80 -17.63 3.66
C SER A 82 29.98 -16.75 4.07
N THR A 83 30.61 -17.12 5.18
CA THR A 83 31.94 -16.64 5.54
C THR A 83 32.96 -17.15 4.49
N PRO A 84 33.76 -16.28 3.84
CA PRO A 84 34.94 -16.73 3.11
C PRO A 84 36.16 -16.83 4.06
N PRO A 85 37.18 -17.64 3.70
CA PRO A 85 38.17 -18.16 4.64
C PRO A 85 39.24 -17.11 4.96
N THR A 86 39.62 -16.99 6.23
CA THR A 86 40.88 -16.31 6.59
C THR A 86 41.97 -17.37 6.74
N ASN A 87 42.79 -17.44 5.70
CA ASN A 87 44.08 -18.12 5.65
C ASN A 87 45.07 -17.40 6.58
N GLN A 88 45.52 -18.05 7.65
CA GLN A 88 46.71 -17.61 8.41
C GLN A 88 47.80 -18.68 8.23
N GLY A 89 48.91 -18.25 7.64
CA GLY A 89 50.18 -18.99 7.66
C GLY A 89 50.91 -18.84 8.98
#